data_AF-A0A504LPM0-F1
#
_entry.id   AF-A0A504LPM0-F1
#
_cell.length_a   1.000
_cell.length_b   1.000
_cell.length_c   1.000
_cell.angle_alpha   90.00
_cell.angle_beta   90.00
_cell.angle_gamma   90.00
#
_symmetry.space_group_name_H-M   'P 1'
#
loop_
_entity.id
_entity.type
_entity.pdbx_description
1 polymer ?
#
loop_
_entity_poly.entity_id
_entity_poly.type
_entity_poly.pdbx_seq_one_letter_code
_entity_poly.pdbx_strand_id
1 'polypeptide(L)'
;MTVHAHPPRNRARGERLEARITADQKSLIERAAALQGRTVTDFVLSSVQEAARRAIEEHQRLELSVSDSRAFVDALVNPKPVNDRLRDTVRRYRQATGI
;
A
#
# COMPACT_ATOMS: atom_id res chain seq x y z
N MET A 1 37.48 -2.95 -16.35
CA MET A 1 36.45 -3.04 -15.30
C MET A 1 36.34 -1.68 -14.65
N THR A 2 35.48 -0.81 -15.17
CA THR A 2 35.32 0.56 -14.66
C THR A 2 33.97 0.60 -13.97
N VAL A 3 33.99 0.60 -12.64
CA VAL A 3 32.78 0.71 -11.82
C VAL A 3 32.22 2.13 -11.98
N HIS A 4 31.08 2.25 -12.65
CA HIS A 4 30.28 3.47 -12.58
C HIS A 4 29.70 3.58 -11.16
N ALA A 5 30.37 4.36 -10.31
CA ALA A 5 29.80 4.78 -9.03
C ALA A 5 28.56 5.65 -9.33
N HIS A 6 27.37 5.14 -9.00
CA HIS A 6 26.17 5.96 -8.98
C HIS A 6 26.35 7.05 -7.90
N PRO A 7 26.18 8.34 -8.23
CA PRO A 7 26.29 9.39 -7.23
C PRO A 7 25.21 9.18 -6.16
N PRO A 8 25.48 9.55 -4.90
CA PRO A 8 24.46 9.48 -3.86
C PRO A 8 23.29 10.37 -4.31
N ARG A 9 22.14 9.76 -4.57
CA ARG A 9 20.89 10.49 -4.79
C ARG A 9 20.68 11.35 -3.56
N ASN A 10 20.96 12.64 -3.69
CA ASN A 10 20.67 13.63 -2.66
C ASN A 10 19.19 13.47 -2.33
N ARG A 11 18.86 12.87 -1.18
CA ARG A 11 17.50 12.83 -0.63
C ARG A 11 17.19 14.22 -0.11
N ALA A 12 17.25 15.23 -0.97
CA ALA A 12 16.78 16.55 -0.63
C ALA A 12 15.28 16.40 -0.35
N ARG A 13 14.83 16.85 0.82
CA ARG A 13 13.41 17.01 1.13
C ARG A 13 12.86 18.17 0.27
N GLY A 14 12.73 17.92 -1.03
CA GLY A 14 12.31 18.90 -2.03
C GLY A 14 10.79 18.98 -2.17
N GLU A 15 10.10 17.89 -1.85
CA GLU A 15 8.64 17.80 -1.96
C GLU A 15 7.95 18.37 -0.72
N ARG A 16 6.86 19.11 -0.93
CA ARG A 16 6.07 19.74 0.13
C ARG A 16 4.68 19.12 0.20
N LEU A 17 4.24 18.83 1.42
CA LEU A 17 2.86 18.46 1.72
C LEU A 17 2.14 19.72 2.24
N GLU A 18 1.23 20.26 1.45
CA GLU A 18 0.46 21.46 1.81
C GLU A 18 -0.95 21.07 2.27
N ALA A 19 -1.35 21.53 3.45
CA ALA A 19 -2.69 21.37 3.98
C ALA A 19 -3.10 22.62 4.76
N ARG A 20 -4.34 23.06 4.57
CA ARG A 20 -4.94 24.10 5.41
C ARG A 20 -5.63 23.45 6.59
N ILE A 21 -5.37 23.97 7.78
CA ILE A 21 -5.95 23.49 9.04
C ILE A 21 -6.59 24.64 9.80
N THR A 22 -7.57 24.33 10.64
CA THR A 22 -8.16 25.30 11.55
C THR A 22 -7.22 25.60 12.74
N ALA A 23 -7.50 26.67 13.48
CA ALA A 23 -6.76 27.00 14.69
C ALA A 23 -6.86 25.89 15.76
N ASP A 24 -8.04 25.25 15.88
CA ASP A 24 -8.27 24.15 16.82
C ASP A 24 -7.44 22.92 16.45
N GLN A 25 -7.40 22.58 15.16
CA GLN A 25 -6.56 21.48 14.66
C GLN A 25 -5.08 21.75 14.92
N LYS A 26 -4.61 22.98 14.68
CA LYS A 26 -3.23 23.38 14.97
C LYS A 26 -2.90 23.20 16.45
N SER A 27 -3.77 23.71 17.33
CA SER A 27 -3.58 23.66 18.78
C SER A 27 -3.56 22.21 19.31
N LEU A 28 -4.43 21.36 18.75
CA LEU A 28 -4.47 19.94 19.06
C LEU A 28 -3.16 19.23 18.65
N ILE A 29 -2.68 19.48 17.44
CA ILE A 29 -1.44 18.90 16.91
C ILE A 29 -0.23 19.35 17.73
N GLU A 30 -0.14 20.65 18.04
CA GLU A 30 0.93 21.21 18.88
C GLU A 30 0.98 20.55 20.26
N ARG A 31 -0.18 20.40 20.90
CA ARG A 31 -0.29 19.72 22.19
C ARG A 31 0.13 18.26 22.09
N ALA A 32 -0.31 17.54 21.06
CA ALA A 32 0.05 16.13 20.87
C ALA A 32 1.56 15.94 20.63
N ALA A 33 2.16 16.81 19.81
CA ALA A 33 3.60 16.80 19.57
C ALA A 33 4.40 17.08 20.86
N ALA A 34 3.96 18.08 21.65
CA ALA A 34 4.58 18.42 22.92
C ALA A 34 4.51 17.25 23.93
N LEU A 35 3.36 16.58 24.03
CA LEU A 35 3.20 15.40 24.90
C LEU A 35 4.12 14.22 24.52
N GLN A 36 4.49 14.13 23.24
CA GLN A 36 5.40 13.10 22.74
C GLN A 36 6.86 13.56 22.69
N GLY A 37 7.17 14.77 23.18
CA GLY A 37 8.53 15.30 23.22
C GLY A 37 9.17 15.54 21.85
N ARG A 38 8.36 15.80 20.82
CA ARG A 38 8.82 15.96 19.44
C ARG A 38 8.28 17.23 18.78
N THR A 39 8.92 17.64 17.69
CA THR A 39 8.46 18.82 16.93
C THR A 39 7.14 18.53 16.22
N VAL A 40 6.36 19.58 15.96
CA VAL A 40 5.12 19.48 15.16
C VAL A 40 5.39 18.84 13.80
N THR A 41 6.48 19.25 13.13
CA THR A 41 6.85 18.70 11.82
C THR A 41 7.12 17.20 11.89
N ASP A 42 7.86 16.74 12.90
CA ASP A 42 8.14 15.31 13.09
C ASP A 42 6.86 14.52 13.45
N PHE A 43 6.03 15.09 14.33
CA PHE A 43 4.74 14.52 14.67
C PHE A 43 3.85 14.32 13.44
N VAL A 44 3.69 15.36 12.62
CA VAL A 44 2.84 15.31 11.42
C VAL A 44 3.41 14.33 10.41
N LEU A 45 4.71 14.40 10.12
CA LEU A 45 5.32 13.57 9.10
C LEU A 45 5.23 12.07 9.44
N SER A 46 5.55 11.71 10.68
CA SER A 46 5.45 10.32 11.14
C SER A 46 4.01 9.82 11.15
N SER A 47 3.05 10.64 11.63
CA SER A 47 1.64 10.26 11.69
C SER A 47 1.04 10.06 10.30
N VAL A 48 1.36 10.94 9.35
CA VAL A 48 0.92 10.81 7.95
C VAL A 48 1.55 9.58 7.30
N GLN A 49 2.85 9.33 7.52
CA GLN A 49 3.52 8.15 6.97
C GLN A 49 2.95 6.84 7.53
N GLU A 50 2.60 6.80 8.81
CA GLU A 50 1.96 5.64 9.44
C GLU A 50 0.56 5.41 8.87
N ALA A 51 -0.26 6.47 8.78
CA ALA A 51 -1.60 6.39 8.23
C ALA A 51 -1.58 5.93 6.76
N ALA A 52 -0.66 6.47 5.94
CA ALA A 52 -0.49 6.07 4.55
C ALA A 52 -0.12 4.59 4.42
N ARG A 53 0.79 4.09 5.28
CA ARG A 53 1.20 2.69 5.27
C ARG A 53 0.03 1.77 5.63
N ARG A 54 -0.71 2.08 6.70
CA ARG A 54 -1.89 1.31 7.11
C ARG A 54 -2.93 1.27 6.00
N ALA A 55 -3.23 2.40 5.38
CA ALA A 55 -4.17 2.46 4.26
C ALA A 55 -3.74 1.58 3.08
N ILE A 56 -2.45 1.55 2.73
CA ILE A 56 -1.94 0.67 1.66
C ILE A 56 -2.06 -0.80 2.07
N GLU A 57 -1.64 -1.15 3.29
CA GLU A 57 -1.69 -2.52 3.82
C GLU A 57 -3.12 -3.06 3.86
N GLU A 58 -4.09 -2.25 4.31
CA GLU A 58 -5.52 -2.60 4.34
C GLU A 58 -6.07 -2.96 2.95
N HIS A 59 -5.59 -2.30 1.88
CA HIS A 59 -6.03 -2.59 0.52
C HIS A 59 -5.27 -3.75 -0.14
N GLN A 60 -4.09 -4.09 0.35
CA GLN A 60 -3.24 -5.15 -0.20
C GLN A 60 -3.41 -6.50 0.52
N ARG A 61 -3.96 -6.50 1.74
CA ARG A 61 -4.10 -7.69 2.55
C ARG A 61 -5.50 -8.28 2.39
N LEU A 62 -5.56 -9.49 1.85
CA LEU A 62 -6.75 -10.34 1.96
C LEU A 62 -6.76 -10.98 3.35
N GLU A 63 -7.64 -10.49 4.23
CA GLU A 63 -7.94 -11.19 5.47
C GLU A 63 -8.87 -12.35 5.16
N LEU A 64 -8.33 -13.57 5.25
CA LEU A 64 -9.08 -14.80 5.05
C LEU A 64 -9.49 -15.36 6.41
N SER A 65 -10.75 -15.76 6.54
CA SER A 65 -11.16 -16.59 7.68
C SER A 65 -10.39 -17.92 7.68
N VAL A 66 -10.48 -18.70 8.76
CA VAL A 66 -9.85 -20.04 8.80
C VAL A 66 -10.39 -20.94 7.70
N SER A 67 -11.69 -20.88 7.40
CA SER A 67 -12.30 -21.63 6.30
C SER A 67 -11.81 -21.16 4.94
N ASP A 68 -11.71 -19.84 4.73
CA ASP A 68 -11.26 -19.28 3.45
C ASP A 68 -9.77 -19.58 3.23
N SER A 69 -8.96 -19.52 4.29
CA SER A 69 -7.54 -19.88 4.26
C SER A 69 -7.37 -21.34 3.86
N ARG A 70 -8.18 -22.25 4.42
CA ARG A 70 -8.14 -23.67 4.07
C ARG A 70 -8.58 -23.90 2.62
N ALA A 71 -9.64 -23.24 2.18
CA ALA A 71 -10.11 -23.33 0.79
C ALA A 71 -9.07 -22.77 -0.20
N PHE A 72 -8.40 -21.68 0.16
CA PHE A 72 -7.34 -21.06 -0.63
C PHE A 72 -6.12 -21.98 -0.76
N VAL A 73 -5.63 -22.52 0.35
CA VAL A 73 -4.50 -23.47 0.34
C VAL A 73 -4.87 -24.76 -0.41
N ASP A 74 -6.07 -25.30 -0.21
CA ASP A 74 -6.55 -26.47 -0.95
C ASP A 74 -6.61 -26.20 -2.45
N ALA A 75 -7.06 -25.03 -2.88
CA ALA A 75 -7.06 -24.65 -4.29
C ALA A 75 -5.65 -24.54 -4.90
N LEU A 76 -4.64 -24.17 -4.11
CA LEU A 76 -3.24 -24.10 -4.56
C LEU A 76 -2.57 -25.48 -4.63
N VAL A 77 -2.81 -26.34 -3.63
CA VAL A 77 -2.19 -27.67 -3.55
C VAL A 77 -2.91 -28.70 -4.42
N ASN A 78 -4.23 -28.58 -4.54
CA ASN A 78 -5.11 -29.45 -5.31
C ASN A 78 -5.85 -28.64 -6.39
N PRO A 79 -5.15 -28.16 -7.43
CA PRO A 79 -5.78 -27.34 -8.46
C PRO A 79 -6.84 -28.14 -9.20
N LYS A 80 -8.09 -27.66 -9.14
CA LYS A 80 -9.20 -28.27 -9.88
C LYS A 80 -9.05 -27.97 -11.37
N PRO A 81 -9.39 -28.91 -12.26
CA PRO A 81 -9.40 -28.65 -13.68
C PRO A 81 -10.35 -27.49 -13.99
N VAL A 82 -9.95 -26.63 -14.94
CA VAL A 82 -10.75 -25.53 -15.45
C VAL A 82 -12.13 -26.08 -15.85
N ASN A 83 -13.21 -25.38 -15.56
CA ASN A 83 -14.55 -25.80 -16.01
C ASN A 83 -14.83 -25.34 -17.45
N ASP A 84 -15.83 -25.94 -18.10
CA ASP A 84 -16.13 -25.65 -19.52
C ASP A 84 -16.50 -24.19 -19.74
N ARG A 85 -17.21 -23.57 -18.78
CA ARG A 85 -17.59 -22.16 -18.85
C ARG A 85 -16.38 -21.21 -18.84
N LEU A 86 -15.37 -21.50 -18.03
CA LEU A 86 -14.14 -20.72 -17.97
C LEU A 86 -13.28 -20.96 -19.22
N ARG A 87 -13.20 -22.20 -19.72
CA ARG A 87 -12.58 -22.51 -21.03
C ARG A 87 -13.19 -21.68 -22.16
N ASP A 88 -14.52 -21.67 -22.24
CA ASP A 88 -15.25 -20.96 -23.29
C ASP A 88 -15.08 -19.43 -23.19
N THR A 89 -14.97 -18.91 -21.98
CA THR A 89 -14.73 -17.48 -21.74
C THR A 89 -13.30 -17.08 -22.14
N VAL A 90 -12.29 -17.88 -21.77
CA VAL A 90 -10.90 -17.66 -22.19
C VAL A 90 -10.77 -17.75 -23.71
N ARG A 91 -11.44 -18.72 -24.35
CA ARG A 91 -11.46 -18.85 -25.82
C ARG A 91 -12.03 -17.60 -26.50
N ARG A 92 -13.17 -17.10 -26.02
CA ARG A 92 -13.78 -15.86 -26.55
C ARG A 92 -12.89 -14.64 -26.34
N TYR A 93 -12.26 -14.53 -25.17
CA TYR A 93 -11.33 -13.43 -24.87
C TYR A 93 -10.13 -13.41 -25.83
N ARG A 94 -9.52 -14.56 -26.08
CA ARG A 94 -8.41 -14.73 -27.04
C ARG A 94 -8.80 -14.32 -28.46
N GLN A 95 -9.96 -14.79 -28.92
CA GLN A 95 -10.51 -14.42 -30.23
C GLN A 95 -10.77 -12.91 -30.38
N ALA A 96 -11.18 -12.24 -29.31
CA ALA A 96 -11.46 -10.80 -29.32
C ALA A 96 -10.22 -9.91 -29.18
N THR A 97 -9.14 -10.42 -28.56
CA THR A 97 -7.92 -9.65 -28.25
C THR A 97 -6.72 -9.98 -29.12
N GLY A 98 -6.81 -11.00 -29.99
CA GLY A 98 -5.76 -11.35 -30.96
C GLY A 98 -4.52 -12.04 -30.37
N ILE A 99 -4.65 -12.60 -29.16
CA ILE A 99 -3.64 -13.48 -28.50
C ILE A 99 -4.12 -14.92 -28.57
#